data_AF-A0AA47N968-F1
#
_entry.id   AF-A0AA47N968-F1
#
_cell.length_a   1.000
_cell.length_b   1.000
_cell.length_c   1.000
_cell.angle_alpha   90.00
_cell.angle_beta   90.00
_cell.angle_gamma   90.00
#
_symmetry.space_group_name_H-M   'P 1'
#
loop_
_entity.id
_entity.type
_entity.pdbx_description
1 polymer ?
#
loop_
_entity_poly.entity_id
_entity_poly.type
_entity_poly.pdbx_seq_one_letter_code
_entity_poly.pdbx_strand_id
1 'polypeptide(L)'
;MFLLQFRKKKLRFGRSRIHEWGLFAMEAIAADEMVIEYVGQNIRQMVADNREKRYAQQGIGSSYLFRVDHDTIIDATKCGNLARFINHCCTLIQPESGRANELSTTASDTSSKSGRQSFIFNERC
;
A
#
# COMPACT_ATOMS: atom_id res chain seq x y z
N MET A 1 -17.03 -10.63 20.72
CA MET A 1 -16.79 -9.29 20.13
C MET A 1 -15.33 -8.95 20.35
N PHE A 2 -14.43 -9.44 19.48
CA PHE A 2 -13.02 -9.07 19.52
C PHE A 2 -12.87 -7.76 18.77
N LEU A 3 -12.67 -6.67 19.50
CA LEU A 3 -12.13 -5.45 18.92
C LEU A 3 -10.71 -5.77 18.46
N LEU A 4 -10.48 -5.87 17.15
CA LEU A 4 -9.13 -5.80 16.59
C LEU A 4 -8.55 -4.46 17.07
N GLN A 5 -7.74 -4.54 18.11
CA GLN A 5 -7.10 -3.38 18.70
C GLN A 5 -6.05 -2.93 17.69
N PHE A 6 -6.42 -1.94 16.85
CA PHE A 6 -5.57 -1.40 15.80
C PHE A 6 -4.31 -0.77 16.39
N ARG A 7 -3.28 -1.57 16.63
CA ARG A 7 -1.95 -1.09 16.99
C ARG A 7 -1.20 -0.81 15.70
N LYS A 8 -0.96 0.47 15.42
CA LYS A 8 -0.16 0.90 14.28
C LYS A 8 1.23 0.25 14.34
N LYS A 9 1.61 -0.47 13.28
CA LYS A 9 2.90 -1.13 13.20
C LYS A 9 4.06 -0.13 13.07
N LYS A 10 5.23 -0.49 13.58
CA LYS A 10 6.47 0.28 13.40
C LYS A 10 6.98 0.07 11.97
N LEU A 11 6.85 1.11 11.15
CA LEU A 11 7.27 1.10 9.74
C LEU A 11 8.35 2.15 9.48
N ARG A 12 9.23 1.87 8.53
CA ARG A 12 10.31 2.77 8.08
C ARG A 12 10.24 2.95 6.58
N PHE A 13 10.35 4.18 6.10
CA PHE A 13 10.52 4.50 4.69
C PHE A 13 12.01 4.49 4.30
N GLY A 14 12.36 3.96 3.14
CA GLY A 14 13.76 3.92 2.69
C GLY A 14 13.93 3.51 1.24
N ARG A 15 15.19 3.52 0.75
CA ARG A 15 15.51 3.07 -0.62
C ARG A 15 15.11 1.61 -0.79
N SER A 16 14.34 1.33 -1.83
CA SER A 16 13.91 -0.02 -2.20
C SER A 16 14.78 -0.56 -3.33
N ARG A 17 14.88 -1.89 -3.39
CA ARG A 17 15.45 -2.61 -4.54
C ARG A 17 14.42 -2.92 -5.63
N ILE A 18 13.14 -2.80 -5.32
CA ILE A 18 12.02 -3.05 -6.24
C ILE A 18 11.77 -1.81 -7.09
N HIS A 19 11.55 -0.66 -6.44
CA HIS A 19 11.29 0.60 -7.11
C HIS A 19 11.65 1.76 -6.19
N GLU A 20 12.56 2.66 -6.60
CA GLU A 20 13.05 3.87 -5.91
C GLU A 20 12.98 3.87 -4.36
N TRP A 21 11.77 3.96 -3.82
CA TRP A 21 11.45 3.95 -2.40
C TRP A 21 10.48 2.82 -2.00
N GLY A 22 10.63 2.32 -0.78
CA GLY A 22 9.80 1.26 -0.22
C GLY A 22 9.47 1.49 1.25
N LEU A 23 8.52 0.69 1.75
CA LEU A 23 8.10 0.69 3.14
C LEU A 23 8.55 -0.60 3.83
N PHE A 24 9.20 -0.49 4.98
CA PHE A 24 9.82 -1.61 5.68
C PHE A 24 9.22 -1.80 7.07
N ALA A 25 8.91 -3.04 7.44
CA ALA A 25 8.52 -3.41 8.79
C ALA A 25 9.74 -3.40 9.72
N MET A 26 9.61 -2.76 10.89
CA MET A 26 10.64 -2.70 11.93
C MET A 26 10.33 -3.63 13.12
N GLU A 27 9.26 -4.40 13.01
CA GLU A 27 8.84 -5.41 13.98
C GLU A 27 8.24 -6.61 13.25
N ALA A 28 8.12 -7.75 13.94
CA ALA A 28 7.45 -8.91 13.39
C ALA A 28 5.97 -8.62 13.13
N ILE A 29 5.49 -9.09 11.98
CA ILE A 29 4.09 -9.07 11.56
C ILE A 29 3.64 -10.53 11.52
N ALA A 30 2.62 -10.86 12.31
CA ALA A 30 2.01 -12.18 12.26
C ALA A 30 1.18 -12.35 10.98
N ALA A 31 0.97 -13.59 10.56
CA ALA A 31 0.01 -13.87 9.49
C ALA A 31 -1.37 -13.33 9.88
N ASP A 32 -2.11 -12.85 8.88
CA ASP A 32 -3.44 -12.23 9.07
C ASP A 32 -3.46 -10.97 9.97
N GLU A 33 -2.30 -10.37 10.26
CA GLU A 33 -2.23 -9.15 11.06
C GLU A 33 -2.27 -7.89 10.20
N MET A 34 -3.15 -6.95 10.56
CA MET A 34 -3.27 -5.67 9.89
C MET A 34 -2.05 -4.78 10.16
N VAL A 35 -1.46 -4.24 9.09
CA VAL A 35 -0.21 -3.47 9.17
C VAL A 35 -0.45 -1.97 9.07
N ILE A 36 -1.14 -1.56 8.01
CA ILE A 36 -1.44 -0.16 7.70
C ILE A 36 -2.65 -0.09 6.74
N GLU A 37 -3.43 0.98 6.85
CA GLU A 37 -4.47 1.30 5.88
C GLU A 37 -3.87 2.11 4.73
N TYR A 38 -4.21 1.80 3.47
CA TYR A 38 -4.05 2.72 2.35
C TYR A 38 -5.05 3.86 2.51
N VAL A 39 -4.54 5.08 2.65
CA VAL A 39 -5.39 6.27 2.81
C VAL A 39 -5.13 7.22 1.66
N GLY A 40 -6.21 7.66 1.04
CA GLY A 40 -6.22 8.68 -0.01
C GLY A 40 -7.64 9.17 -0.28
N GLN A 41 -7.83 9.84 -1.41
CA GLN A 41 -9.15 10.31 -1.82
C GLN A 41 -9.88 9.25 -2.63
N ASN A 42 -11.12 8.93 -2.25
CA ASN A 42 -12.00 8.11 -3.08
C ASN A 42 -12.43 8.86 -4.34
N ILE A 43 -12.18 8.25 -5.48
CA ILE A 43 -12.53 8.76 -6.79
C ILE A 43 -13.08 7.63 -7.67
N ARG A 44 -13.87 8.00 -8.68
CA ARG A 44 -14.34 7.08 -9.73
C ARG A 44 -13.32 6.96 -10.84
N GLN A 45 -13.47 5.92 -11.68
CA GLN A 45 -12.60 5.67 -12.85
C GLN A 45 -12.35 6.93 -13.70
N MET A 46 -13.41 7.59 -14.14
CA MET A 46 -13.30 8.77 -15.01
C MET A 46 -12.49 9.91 -14.38
N VAL A 47 -12.52 10.04 -13.05
CA VAL A 47 -11.73 11.05 -12.34
C VAL A 47 -10.26 10.62 -12.26
N ALA A 48 -10.00 9.31 -12.06
CA ALA A 48 -8.65 8.76 -12.05
C ALA A 48 -7.94 8.99 -13.40
N ASP A 49 -8.62 8.68 -14.52
CA ASP A 49 -8.08 8.85 -15.87
C ASP A 49 -7.71 10.31 -16.16
N ASN A 50 -8.55 11.25 -15.73
CA ASN A 50 -8.29 12.68 -15.88
C ASN A 50 -7.11 13.15 -15.00
N ARG A 51 -7.01 12.63 -13.77
CA ARG A 51 -5.91 12.97 -12.86
C ARG A 51 -4.59 12.44 -13.33
N GLU A 52 -4.54 11.22 -13.83
CA GLU A 52 -3.31 10.62 -14.36
C GLU A 52 -2.71 11.47 -15.49
N LYS A 53 -3.54 11.89 -16.46
CA LYS A 53 -3.12 12.81 -17.53
C LYS A 53 -2.58 14.13 -16.96
N ARG A 54 -3.29 14.71 -15.99
CA ARG A 54 -2.88 15.96 -15.34
C ARG A 54 -1.57 15.81 -14.57
N TYR A 55 -1.36 14.69 -13.89
CA TYR A 55 -0.13 14.41 -13.15
C TYR A 55 1.07 14.26 -14.07
N ALA A 56 0.90 13.56 -15.20
CA ALA A 56 1.92 13.48 -16.24
C ALA A 56 2.28 14.88 -16.79
N GLN A 57 1.27 15.71 -17.11
CA GLN A 57 1.49 17.09 -17.57
C GLN A 57 2.19 18.00 -16.54
N GLN A 58 1.97 17.72 -15.25
CA GLN A 58 2.63 18.43 -14.15
C GLN A 58 4.05 17.91 -13.85
N GLY A 59 4.54 16.90 -14.59
CA GLY A 59 5.83 16.29 -14.34
C GLY A 59 5.89 15.44 -13.07
N ILE A 60 4.75 14.95 -12.58
CA ILE A 60 4.71 14.01 -11.46
C ILE A 60 5.08 12.62 -12.00
N GLY A 61 6.26 12.13 -11.62
CA GLY A 61 6.81 10.88 -12.15
C GLY A 61 6.12 9.59 -11.68
N SER A 62 5.23 9.65 -10.68
CA SER A 62 4.48 8.48 -10.20
C SER A 62 3.08 8.85 -9.72
N SER A 63 2.07 8.15 -10.22
CA SER A 63 0.70 8.19 -9.70
C SER A 63 0.52 7.10 -8.64
N TYR A 64 -0.21 7.42 -7.57
CA TYR A 64 -0.47 6.51 -6.45
C TYR A 64 -1.98 6.20 -6.39
N LEU A 65 -2.43 5.43 -7.37
CA LEU A 65 -3.83 5.04 -7.54
C LEU A 65 -4.00 3.57 -7.15
N PHE A 66 -4.90 3.29 -6.21
CA PHE A 66 -5.21 1.93 -5.77
C PHE A 66 -6.68 1.61 -6.06
N ARG A 67 -6.93 0.61 -6.91
CA ARG A 67 -8.30 0.16 -7.18
C ARG A 67 -8.78 -0.73 -6.05
N VAL A 68 -9.88 -0.33 -5.42
CA VAL A 68 -10.54 -1.09 -4.35
C VAL A 68 -11.58 -2.04 -4.92
N ASP A 69 -12.40 -1.52 -5.84
CA ASP A 69 -13.45 -2.27 -6.51
C ASP A 69 -13.71 -1.68 -7.91
N HIS A 70 -14.81 -2.07 -8.57
CA HIS A 70 -15.16 -1.59 -9.91
C HIS A 70 -15.35 -0.07 -9.96
N ASP A 71 -15.94 0.52 -8.93
CA ASP A 71 -16.40 1.92 -8.93
C ASP A 71 -15.52 2.84 -8.09
N THR A 72 -14.67 2.27 -7.22
CA THR A 72 -13.89 2.99 -6.23
C THR A 72 -12.39 2.80 -6.44
N ILE A 73 -11.70 3.93 -6.63
CA ILE A 73 -10.25 4.04 -6.64
C ILE A 73 -9.85 5.00 -5.50
N ILE A 74 -8.81 4.65 -4.76
CA ILE A 74 -8.18 5.54 -3.78
C ILE A 74 -6.98 6.21 -4.43
N ASP A 75 -6.99 7.54 -4.50
CA ASP A 75 -5.88 8.36 -4.99
C ASP A 75 -5.09 8.97 -3.83
N ALA A 76 -3.87 8.48 -3.64
CA ALA A 76 -2.93 8.92 -2.62
C ALA A 76 -1.83 9.84 -3.18
N THR A 77 -1.92 10.28 -4.44
CA THR A 77 -0.84 10.96 -5.16
C THR A 77 -0.47 12.30 -4.54
N LYS A 78 -1.48 13.08 -4.15
CA LYS A 78 -1.30 14.38 -3.48
C LYS A 78 -1.60 14.33 -1.97
N CYS A 79 -2.49 13.43 -1.56
CA CYS A 79 -2.95 13.32 -0.17
C CYS A 79 -3.03 11.85 0.22
N GLY A 80 -2.03 11.34 0.96
CA GLY A 80 -2.03 9.97 1.45
C GLY A 80 -0.98 9.72 2.53
N ASN A 81 -1.01 8.53 3.13
CA ASN A 81 -0.06 8.13 4.17
C ASN A 81 1.13 7.33 3.59
N LEU A 82 1.97 6.75 4.45
CA LEU A 82 3.16 5.99 4.04
C LEU A 82 2.83 4.72 3.22
N ALA A 83 1.59 4.22 3.27
CA ALA A 83 1.19 3.02 2.55
C ALA A 83 1.30 3.17 1.02
N ARG A 84 1.36 4.41 0.51
CA ARG A 84 1.60 4.66 -0.92
C ARG A 84 2.95 4.16 -1.44
N PHE A 85 3.91 3.91 -0.54
CA PHE A 85 5.24 3.41 -0.89
C PHE A 85 5.37 1.89 -0.71
N ILE A 86 4.26 1.19 -0.54
CA ILE A 86 4.24 -0.27 -0.58
C ILE A 86 4.32 -0.67 -2.05
N ASN A 87 5.35 -1.43 -2.40
CA ASN A 87 5.61 -1.79 -3.79
C ASN A 87 4.78 -2.99 -4.23
N HIS A 88 4.66 -3.20 -5.54
CA HIS A 88 4.17 -4.47 -6.08
C HIS A 88 5.37 -5.38 -6.37
N CYS A 89 5.34 -6.59 -5.85
CA CYS A 89 6.42 -7.57 -6.00
C CYS A 89 5.86 -8.81 -6.71
N CYS A 90 6.32 -9.05 -7.94
CA CYS A 90 5.86 -10.18 -8.76
C CYS A 90 6.53 -11.52 -8.41
N THR A 91 7.55 -11.50 -7.54
CA THR A 91 8.36 -12.67 -7.20
C THR A 91 8.36 -12.86 -5.70
N LEU A 92 7.86 -14.01 -5.23
CA LEU A 92 8.00 -14.40 -3.83
C LEU A 92 9.48 -14.62 -3.54
N ILE A 93 10.08 -13.72 -2.76
CA ILE A 93 11.46 -13.90 -2.31
C ILE A 93 11.39 -14.94 -1.18
N GLN A 94 11.96 -16.12 -1.41
CA GLN A 94 12.10 -17.13 -0.36
C GLN A 94 12.82 -16.51 0.86
N PRO A 95 12.47 -16.91 2.09
CA PRO A 95 13.02 -16.33 3.32
C PRO A 95 14.46 -16.83 3.57
N GLU A 96 15.36 -16.67 2.61
CA GLU A 96 16.76 -16.94 2.83
C GLU A 96 17.41 -15.74 3.53
N SER A 97 17.80 -15.93 4.79
CA SER A 97 18.58 -15.03 5.64
C SER A 97 17.87 -13.84 6.34
N GLY A 98 16.63 -14.00 6.79
CA GLY A 98 16.04 -13.09 7.80
C GLY A 98 15.96 -11.61 7.38
N ARG A 99 15.83 -11.34 6.07
CA ARG A 99 16.04 -9.99 5.50
C ARG A 99 14.86 -9.40 4.71
N ALA A 100 13.79 -10.16 4.49
CA ALA A 100 12.57 -9.66 3.83
C ALA A 100 11.71 -8.87 4.85
N ASN A 101 12.04 -7.59 5.00
CA ASN A 101 11.28 -6.63 5.80
C ASN A 101 10.51 -5.65 4.91
N GLU A 102 10.58 -5.74 3.58
CA GLU A 102 9.93 -4.79 2.68
C GLU A 102 8.48 -5.21 2.42
N LEU A 103 7.55 -4.29 2.68
CA LEU A 103 6.13 -4.52 2.45
C LEU A 103 5.85 -4.48 0.94
N SER A 104 5.18 -5.51 0.44
CA SER A 104 4.73 -5.56 -0.96
C SER A 104 3.29 -6.06 -1.09
N THR A 105 2.56 -5.62 -2.11
CA THR A 105 1.10 -5.80 -2.26
C THR A 105 0.63 -7.23 -2.55
N THR A 106 1.36 -8.28 -2.17
CA THR A 106 0.85 -9.68 -2.13
C THR A 106 -0.23 -9.89 -1.04
N ALA A 107 -0.68 -8.81 -0.42
CA ALA A 107 -1.65 -8.72 0.67
C ALA A 107 -3.09 -8.97 0.21
N SER A 108 -3.77 -9.90 0.86
CA SER A 108 -5.20 -10.17 0.70
C SER A 108 -6.07 -9.07 1.35
N ASP A 109 -7.09 -8.64 0.61
CA ASP A 109 -8.08 -7.63 1.00
C ASP A 109 -8.90 -8.06 2.20
N THR A 110 -9.12 -7.15 3.18
CA THR A 110 -9.97 -7.49 4.34
C THR A 110 -11.09 -6.52 4.69
N SER A 111 -11.13 -5.31 4.14
CA SER A 111 -12.38 -4.53 3.98
C SER A 111 -12.07 -3.14 3.42
N SER A 112 -12.98 -2.63 2.59
CA SER A 112 -13.06 -1.21 2.26
C SER A 112 -14.20 -0.58 3.07
N LYS A 113 -13.89 0.44 3.87
CA LYS A 113 -14.88 1.34 4.45
C LYS A 113 -14.37 2.76 4.35
N SER A 114 -15.18 3.67 3.80
CA SER A 114 -14.93 5.12 3.85
C SER A 114 -13.54 5.57 3.32
N GLY A 115 -13.06 4.96 2.23
CA GLY A 115 -11.83 5.39 1.55
C GLY A 115 -10.52 5.00 2.22
N ARG A 116 -10.59 3.88 2.92
CA ARG A 116 -9.45 3.20 3.51
C ARG A 116 -9.45 1.77 3.02
N GLN A 117 -8.31 1.30 2.54
CA GLN A 117 -8.09 -0.12 2.27
C GLN A 117 -7.17 -0.68 3.36
N SER A 118 -7.65 -1.65 4.15
CA SER A 118 -6.78 -2.32 5.12
C SER A 118 -5.94 -3.38 4.43
N PHE A 119 -4.62 -3.31 4.53
CA PHE A 119 -3.75 -4.37 4.05
C PHE A 119 -3.41 -5.36 5.17
N ILE A 120 -3.63 -6.63 4.84
CA ILE A 120 -3.11 -7.78 5.58
C ILE A 120 -2.05 -8.44 4.71
N PHE A 121 -0.80 -8.31 5.13
CA PHE A 121 0.34 -8.86 4.38
C PHE A 121 0.56 -10.31 4.77
N ASN A 122 0.25 -11.23 3.85
CA ASN A 122 0.47 -12.66 4.07
C ASN A 122 1.88 -13.10 3.69
N GLU A 123 2.56 -12.37 2.79
CA GLU A 123 3.88 -12.74 2.28
C GLU A 123 4.78 -11.49 2.14
N ARG A 124 6.07 -11.62 2.49
CA ARG A 124 7.04 -10.51 2.48
C ARG A 124 7.90 -10.57 1.23
N CYS A 125 8.28 -9.40 0.71
CA CYS A 125 9.49 -9.23 -0.10
C CYS A 125 10.58 -8.52 0.76
#